data_AF-A0A1Q7YK56-F1
#
_entry.id   AF-A0A1Q7YK56-F1
#
_cell.length_a   1.000
_cell.length_b   1.000
_cell.length_c   1.000
_cell.angle_alpha   90.00
_cell.angle_beta   90.00
_cell.angle_gamma   90.00
#
_symmetry.space_group_name_H-M   'P 1'
#
loop_
_entity.id
_entity.type
_entity.pdbx_description
1 polymer ?
#
loop_
_entity_poly.entity_id
_entity_poly.type
_entity_poly.pdbx_seq_one_letter_code
_entity_poly.pdbx_strand_id
1 'polypeptide(L)'
;MIVQDDFDQFVKNYNNDYFYLLTRASRGSYDCLITSFIVLKDLYDVVLKLHETTRLEYRIVPYPLTFRASEPFLKGLGFDDEQIQLIHGFLSHVRNTQGKEFEECIEEGVAFCATTGTKHGPT
;
A
#
# COMPACT_ATOMS: atom_id res chain seq x y z
N MET A 1 -2.45 -2.05 29.22
CA MET A 1 -1.94 -3.29 28.59
C MET A 1 -2.90 -3.61 27.46
N ILE A 2 -2.42 -3.68 26.22
CA ILE A 2 -3.26 -4.11 25.09
C ILE A 2 -3.70 -5.54 25.36
N VAL A 3 -4.99 -5.84 25.15
CA VAL A 3 -5.52 -7.20 25.22
C VAL A 3 -5.78 -7.75 23.82
N GLN A 4 -6.07 -9.06 23.72
CA GLN A 4 -6.24 -9.74 22.44
C GLN A 4 -7.30 -9.08 21.54
N ASP A 5 -8.43 -8.67 22.12
CA ASP A 5 -9.52 -8.07 21.35
C ASP A 5 -9.13 -6.70 20.76
N ASP A 6 -8.31 -5.92 21.48
CA ASP A 6 -7.76 -4.65 20.96
C ASP A 6 -6.82 -4.92 19.77
N PHE A 7 -5.99 -5.96 19.88
CA PHE A 7 -5.06 -6.35 18.82
C PHE A 7 -5.81 -6.87 17.58
N ASP A 8 -6.81 -7.73 17.76
CA ASP A 8 -7.65 -8.24 16.68
C ASP A 8 -8.35 -7.09 15.95
N GLN A 9 -8.90 -6.12 16.70
CA GLN A 9 -9.54 -4.94 16.11
C GLN A 9 -8.54 -4.05 15.37
N PHE A 10 -7.31 -3.89 15.90
CA PHE A 10 -6.25 -3.14 15.24
C PHE A 10 -5.83 -3.77 13.91
N VAL A 11 -5.62 -5.08 13.87
CA VAL A 11 -5.31 -5.82 12.64
C VAL A 11 -6.45 -5.73 11.63
N LYS A 12 -7.71 -5.82 12.09
CA LYS A 12 -8.89 -5.68 11.22
C LYS A 12 -8.97 -4.29 10.59
N ASN A 13 -8.72 -3.23 11.36
CA ASN A 13 -8.71 -1.87 10.86
C ASN A 13 -7.62 -1.68 9.81
N TYR A 14 -6.40 -2.13 10.11
CA TYR A 14 -5.29 -2.14 9.16
C TYR A 14 -5.65 -2.85 7.84
N ASN A 15 -6.26 -4.04 7.91
CA ASN A 15 -6.66 -4.79 6.72
C ASN A 15 -7.71 -4.05 5.89
N ASN A 16 -8.69 -3.40 6.55
CA ASN A 16 -9.71 -2.60 5.88
C ASN A 16 -9.10 -1.39 5.17
N ASP A 17 -8.18 -0.69 5.84
CA ASP A 17 -7.53 0.50 5.29
C ASP A 17 -6.62 0.14 4.11
N TYR A 18 -5.88 -0.98 4.21
CA TYR A 18 -5.09 -1.49 3.10
C TYR A 18 -5.96 -1.90 1.91
N PHE A 19 -7.08 -2.59 2.15
CA PHE A 19 -8.03 -2.94 1.10
C PHE A 19 -8.65 -1.69 0.44
N TYR A 20 -8.97 -0.66 1.23
CA TYR A 20 -9.46 0.62 0.71
C TYR A 20 -8.42 1.27 -0.20
N LEU A 21 -7.15 1.32 0.22
CA LEU A 21 -6.06 1.84 -0.60
C LEU A 21 -5.93 1.07 -1.92
N LEU A 22 -5.95 -0.26 -1.91
CA LEU A 22 -5.93 -1.08 -3.12
C LEU A 22 -7.13 -0.80 -4.04
N THR A 23 -8.31 -0.59 -3.45
CA THR A 23 -9.54 -0.24 -4.19
C THR A 23 -9.46 1.14 -4.87
N ARG A 24 -8.73 2.09 -4.25
CA ARG A 24 -8.47 3.40 -4.86
C ARG A 24 -7.43 3.29 -5.98
N ALA A 25 -6.36 2.55 -5.73
CA ALA A 25 -5.30 2.29 -6.71
C ALA A 25 -5.86 1.56 -7.95
N SER A 26 -6.78 0.60 -7.77
CA SER A 26 -7.41 -0.13 -8.88
C SER A 26 -8.30 0.73 -9.77
N ARG A 27 -8.60 1.97 -9.37
CA ARG A 27 -9.35 2.96 -10.17
C ARG A 27 -8.44 4.02 -10.79
N GLY A 28 -7.11 3.87 -10.67
CA GLY A 28 -6.14 4.82 -11.21
C GLY A 28 -6.06 6.17 -10.48
N SER A 29 -6.67 6.30 -9.30
CA SER A 29 -6.66 7.52 -8.50
C SER A 29 -5.45 7.53 -7.58
N TYR A 30 -4.28 7.93 -8.07
CA TYR A 30 -3.01 7.85 -7.31
C TYR A 30 -2.72 9.04 -6.40
N ASP A 31 -3.44 10.16 -6.57
CA ASP A 31 -3.26 11.36 -5.76
C ASP A 31 -3.44 11.03 -4.26
N CYS A 32 -2.46 11.43 -3.44
CA CYS A 32 -2.40 11.21 -1.98
C CYS A 32 -2.36 9.73 -1.52
N LEU A 33 -2.30 8.75 -2.43
CA LEU A 33 -2.19 7.33 -2.06
C LEU A 33 -0.78 6.96 -1.60
N ILE A 34 0.26 7.71 -2.00
CA ILE A 34 1.65 7.45 -1.61
C ILE A 34 1.82 7.66 -0.10
N THR A 35 1.49 8.85 0.43
CA THR A 35 1.43 9.10 1.88
C THR A 35 0.62 8.03 2.61
N SER A 36 -0.56 7.68 2.09
CA SER A 36 -1.43 6.66 2.71
C SER A 36 -0.75 5.28 2.78
N PHE A 37 -0.01 4.89 1.73
CA PHE A 37 0.75 3.65 1.72
C PHE A 37 1.88 3.64 2.75
N ILE A 38 2.59 4.76 2.91
CA ILE A 38 3.67 4.89 3.90
C ILE A 38 3.13 4.78 5.33
N VAL A 39 2.02 5.46 5.63
CA VAL A 39 1.36 5.33 6.94
C VAL A 39 0.94 3.88 7.19
N LEU A 40 0.39 3.19 6.18
CA LEU A 40 0.01 1.78 6.31
C LEU A 40 1.22 0.86 6.51
N LYS A 41 2.36 1.18 5.90
CA LYS A 41 3.61 0.44 6.14
C LYS A 41 4.01 0.54 7.61
N ASP A 42 4.00 1.73 8.18
CA ASP A 42 4.35 1.92 9.59
C ASP A 42 3.35 1.22 10.52
N LEU A 43 2.05 1.25 10.19
CA LEU A 43 1.03 0.49 10.92
C LEU A 43 1.26 -1.02 10.84
N TYR A 44 1.64 -1.54 9.68
CA TYR A 44 2.00 -2.96 9.51
C TYR A 44 3.21 -3.33 10.39
N ASP A 45 4.26 -2.51 10.39
CA ASP A 45 5.44 -2.71 11.23
C ASP A 45 5.07 -2.70 12.73
N VAL A 46 4.13 -1.84 13.14
CA VAL A 46 3.58 -1.81 14.52
C VAL A 46 2.80 -3.10 14.84
N VAL A 47 1.97 -3.60 13.93
CA VAL A 47 1.25 -4.89 14.11
C VAL A 47 2.24 -6.02 14.39
N LEU A 48 3.32 -6.10 13.62
CA LEU A 48 4.36 -7.11 13.81
C LEU A 48 5.04 -6.96 15.18
N LYS A 49 5.40 -5.73 15.57
CA LYS A 49 6.07 -5.47 16.85
C LYS A 49 5.17 -5.74 18.05
N LEU A 50 3.88 -5.42 17.96
CA LEU A 50 2.92 -5.71 19.02
C LEU A 50 2.82 -7.22 19.24
N HIS A 51 2.70 -8.00 18.17
CA HIS A 51 2.67 -9.46 18.25
C HIS A 51 3.94 -10.01 18.93
N GLU A 52 5.12 -9.60 18.47
CA GLU A 52 6.41 -10.03 19.03
C GLU A 52 6.55 -9.70 20.53
N THR A 53 6.12 -8.52 20.94
CA THR A 53 6.35 -8.01 22.31
C THR A 53 5.33 -8.56 23.31
N THR A 54 4.08 -8.68 22.90
CA THR A 54 2.97 -9.05 23.79
C THR A 54 2.64 -10.53 23.76
N ARG A 55 3.15 -11.28 22.76
CA ARG A 55 2.82 -12.70 22.50
C ARG A 55 1.32 -12.95 22.29
N LEU A 56 0.58 -11.92 21.88
CA LEU A 56 -0.82 -12.06 21.44
C LEU A 56 -0.87 -12.86 20.13
N GLU A 57 -1.94 -13.59 19.86
CA GLU A 57 -2.01 -14.47 18.68
C GLU A 57 -2.58 -13.75 17.46
N TYR A 58 -2.18 -14.17 16.25
CA TYR A 58 -2.86 -13.76 15.02
C TYR A 58 -4.13 -14.59 14.80
N ARG A 59 -5.24 -14.18 15.39
CA ARG A 59 -6.58 -14.71 15.03
C ARG A 59 -7.06 -14.16 13.68
N ILE A 60 -6.65 -12.93 13.38
CA ILE A 60 -6.79 -12.29 12.08
C ILE A 60 -5.37 -12.07 11.56
N VAL A 61 -5.11 -12.50 10.33
CA VAL A 61 -3.79 -12.33 9.70
C VAL A 61 -3.74 -10.94 9.06
N PRO A 62 -2.74 -10.09 9.37
CA PRO A 62 -2.57 -8.84 8.66
C PRO A 62 -2.25 -9.12 7.18
N TYR A 63 -2.89 -8.38 6.29
CA TYR A 63 -2.57 -8.44 4.88
C TYR A 63 -1.11 -8.05 4.66
N PRO A 64 -0.36 -8.81 3.83
CA PRO A 64 1.05 -8.54 3.66
C PRO A 64 1.21 -7.23 2.89
N LEU A 65 1.74 -6.19 3.55
CA LEU A 65 2.11 -4.96 2.87
C LEU A 65 3.37 -5.21 2.04
N THR A 66 3.21 -5.38 0.74
CA THR A 66 4.34 -5.60 -0.15
C THR A 66 4.24 -4.71 -1.38
N PHE A 67 5.39 -4.32 -1.91
CA PHE A 67 5.49 -3.65 -3.22
C PHE A 67 5.18 -4.56 -4.41
N ARG A 68 4.92 -5.85 -4.16
CA ARG A 68 4.63 -6.86 -5.18
C ARG A 68 3.58 -7.84 -4.65
N ALA A 69 2.39 -7.32 -4.37
CA ALA A 69 1.26 -8.14 -3.97
C ALA A 69 1.06 -9.25 -5.01
N SER A 70 0.83 -10.49 -4.57
CA SER A 70 0.71 -11.61 -5.49
C SER A 70 -0.66 -11.59 -6.16
N GLU A 71 -0.73 -11.95 -7.44
CA GLU A 71 -2.02 -12.03 -8.15
C GLU A 71 -3.04 -12.94 -7.45
N PRO A 72 -2.67 -14.13 -6.91
CA PRO A 72 -3.62 -14.97 -6.18
C PRO A 72 -4.20 -14.27 -4.94
N PHE A 73 -3.40 -13.46 -4.24
CA PHE A 73 -3.88 -12.67 -3.11
C PHE A 73 -4.87 -11.60 -3.57
N LEU A 74 -4.54 -10.83 -4.60
CA LEU A 74 -5.42 -9.77 -5.13
C LEU A 74 -6.72 -10.35 -5.72
N LYS A 75 -6.64 -11.48 -6.43
CA LYS A 75 -7.83 -12.22 -6.89
C LYS A 75 -8.68 -12.72 -5.71
N GLY A 76 -8.04 -13.19 -4.64
CA GLY A 76 -8.72 -13.59 -3.40
C GLY A 76 -9.45 -12.43 -2.71
N LEU A 77 -9.01 -11.19 -2.93
CA LEU A 77 -9.68 -9.96 -2.47
C LEU A 77 -10.79 -9.48 -3.43
N GLY A 78 -10.97 -10.14 -4.58
CA GLY A 78 -12.03 -9.84 -5.55
C GLY A 78 -11.65 -8.83 -6.64
N PHE A 79 -10.36 -8.52 -6.82
CA PHE A 79 -9.91 -7.68 -7.94
C PHE A 79 -9.82 -8.47 -9.25
N ASP A 80 -10.28 -7.87 -10.35
CA ASP A 80 -10.14 -8.41 -11.70
C ASP A 80 -8.75 -8.13 -12.31
N ASP A 81 -8.47 -8.68 -13.49
CA ASP A 81 -7.14 -8.59 -14.12
C ASP A 81 -6.76 -7.14 -14.49
N GLU A 82 -7.71 -6.29 -14.89
CA GLU A 82 -7.44 -4.86 -15.22
C GLU A 82 -7.12 -4.06 -13.94
N GLN A 83 -7.91 -4.28 -12.89
CA GLN A 83 -7.69 -3.71 -11.57
C GLN A 83 -6.34 -4.11 -10.98
N ILE A 84 -5.95 -5.38 -11.13
CA ILE A 84 -4.66 -5.89 -10.68
C ILE A 84 -3.50 -5.20 -11.41
N GLN A 85 -3.62 -4.96 -12.73
CA GLN A 85 -2.60 -4.22 -13.47
C GLN A 85 -2.41 -2.79 -12.95
N LEU A 86 -3.51 -2.09 -12.64
CA LEU A 86 -3.48 -0.75 -12.06
C LEU A 86 -2.85 -0.76 -10.66
N ILE A 87 -3.23 -1.71 -9.81
CA ILE A 87 -2.63 -1.90 -8.48
C ILE A 87 -1.12 -2.14 -8.60
N HIS A 88 -0.68 -3.02 -9.51
CA HIS A 88 0.74 -3.27 -9.74
C HIS A 88 1.48 -2.03 -10.25
N GLY A 89 0.84 -1.24 -11.10
CA GLY A 89 1.36 0.05 -11.56
C GLY A 89 1.59 1.01 -10.40
N PHE A 90 0.60 1.16 -9.53
CA PHE A 90 0.70 1.94 -8.30
C PHE A 90 1.82 1.45 -7.38
N LEU A 91 1.84 0.16 -7.02
CA LEU A 91 2.86 -0.40 -6.12
C LEU A 91 4.28 -0.28 -6.70
N SER A 92 4.42 -0.43 -8.03
CA SER A 92 5.68 -0.20 -8.73
C SER A 92 6.11 1.27 -8.68
N HIS A 93 5.16 2.20 -8.82
CA HIS A 93 5.42 3.62 -8.69
C HIS A 93 5.92 3.95 -7.27
N VAL A 94 5.18 3.57 -6.23
CA VAL A 94 5.57 3.79 -4.82
C VAL A 94 6.97 3.22 -4.53
N ARG A 95 7.27 2.02 -5.04
CA ARG A 95 8.61 1.41 -4.88
C ARG A 95 9.70 2.26 -5.52
N ASN A 96 9.46 2.74 -6.73
CA ASN A 96 10.46 3.50 -7.50
C ASN A 96 10.67 4.91 -6.93
N THR A 97 9.62 5.51 -6.38
CA THR A 97 9.71 6.83 -5.71
C THR A 97 10.15 6.71 -4.25
N GLN A 98 10.30 5.49 -3.71
CA GLN A 98 10.55 5.24 -2.28
C GLN A 98 9.53 5.92 -1.33
N GLY A 99 8.32 6.20 -1.82
CA GLY A 99 7.33 6.94 -1.03
C GLY A 99 7.47 8.46 -1.08
N LYS A 100 8.34 9.01 -1.92
CA LYS A 100 8.40 10.45 -2.19
C LYS A 100 7.13 10.91 -2.88
N GLU A 101 6.63 12.07 -2.46
CA GLU A 101 5.45 12.69 -3.05
C GLU A 101 5.77 13.20 -4.46
N PHE A 102 4.71 13.43 -5.26
CA PHE A 102 4.86 13.88 -6.66
C PHE A 102 5.66 15.19 -6.76
N GLU A 103 5.50 16.09 -5.79
CA GLU A 103 6.21 17.37 -5.71
C GLU A 103 7.72 17.18 -5.48
N GLU A 104 8.11 16.24 -4.61
CA GLU A 104 9.51 15.88 -4.36
C GLU A 104 10.15 15.17 -5.58
N CYS A 105 9.36 14.40 -6.33
CA CYS A 105 9.82 13.73 -7.56
C CYS A 105 10.04 14.70 -8.73
N ILE A 106 9.29 15.81 -8.79
CA ILE A 106 9.50 16.89 -9.77
C ILE A 106 10.80 17.65 -9.46
N GLU A 107 11.07 17.94 -8.18
CA GLU A 107 12.30 18.61 -7.75
C GLU A 107 13.56 17.78 -8.06
N GLU A 108 13.46 16.45 -8.02
CA GLU A 108 14.57 15.54 -8.35
C GLU A 108 14.65 15.14 -9.84
N GLY A 109 13.75 15.64 -10.69
CA GLY A 109 13.73 15.33 -12.13
C GLY A 109 13.30 13.90 -12.48
N VAL A 110 12.63 13.20 -11.56
CA VAL A 110 12.16 11.82 -11.71
C VAL A 110 10.65 11.79 -11.97
N ALA A 111 10.19 12.52 -12.99
CA ALA A 111 8.79 12.50 -13.39
C ALA A 111 8.53 11.38 -14.42
N PHE A 112 7.84 10.32 -14.00
CA PHE A 112 7.21 9.36 -14.91
C PHE A 112 5.71 9.34 -14.68
N CYS A 113 4.96 10.00 -15.57
CA CYS A 113 3.51 9.94 -15.60
C CYS A 113 3.10 8.70 -16.42
N ALA A 114 2.35 7.77 -15.84
CA ALA A 114 1.94 6.54 -16.54
C ALA A 114 0.75 6.77 -17.50
N THR A 115 0.01 7.87 -17.36
CA THR A 115 -1.17 8.20 -18.16
C THR A 115 -0.83 8.78 -19.54
N THR A 116 0.40 9.24 -19.73
CA THR A 116 0.92 9.71 -21.01
C THR A 116 2.37 9.24 -21.11
N GLY A 117 2.68 8.38 -22.07
CA GLY A 117 4.03 7.82 -22.29
C GLY A 117 5.08 8.85 -22.74
N THR A 118 5.19 9.98 -22.06
CA THR A 118 6.07 11.10 -22.41
C THR A 118 6.92 11.48 -21.22
N LYS A 119 8.24 11.28 -21.38
CA LYS A 119 9.26 11.88 -20.52
C LYS A 119 9.25 13.39 -20.71
N HIS A 120 8.93 14.15 -19.67
CA HIS A 120 9.27 15.57 -19.63
C HIS A 120 10.70 15.69 -19.10
N GLY A 121 11.66 15.73 -20.02
CA GLY A 121 13.02 16.17 -19.71
C GLY A 121 13.08 17.70 -19.63
N PRO A 122 13.99 18.28 -18.83
CA PRO A 122 14.14 19.72 -18.74
C PRO A 122 14.70 20.27 -20.06
N THR A 123 14.07 21.31 -20.58
CA THR A 123 14.62 22.20 -21.63
C THR A 123 15.59 23.20 -21.02
#